data_AF-A0A7X3YV69-F1
#
_entry.id   AF-A0A7X3YV69-F1
#
_cell.length_a   1.000
_cell.length_b   1.000
_cell.length_c   1.000
_cell.angle_alpha   90.00
_cell.angle_beta   90.00
_cell.angle_gamma   90.00
#
_symmetry.space_group_name_H-M   'P 1'
#
loop_
_entity.id
_entity.type
_entity.pdbx_description
1 polymer ?
#
loop_
_entity_poly.entity_id
_entity_poly.type
_entity_poly.pdbx_seq_one_letter_code
_entity_poly.pdbx_strand_id
1 'polypeptide(L)'
;MMKHLPLSLILVLSGFLFIGNGLASAEPRTESICNLGMVKGEQGRTCEVPIPSGCTVANFPGYDDPWVDVSKGGKTSCAIDEEKTDWKTKIVGSCGPCGTDNCSARFSVMFACGDSQPMTTQPRKVYKD
;
A
#
# COMPACT_ATOMS: atom_id res chain seq x y z
N MET A 1 -58.21 -31.31 41.15
CA MET A 1 -57.18 -31.93 42.00
C MET A 1 -55.82 -31.60 41.42
N MET A 2 -55.09 -30.68 42.04
CA MET A 2 -53.68 -30.36 41.77
C MET A 2 -52.79 -31.52 42.18
N LYS A 3 -51.70 -31.78 41.43
CA LYS A 3 -50.42 -32.29 41.97
C LYS A 3 -49.26 -32.37 40.94
N HIS A 4 -48.13 -31.77 41.35
CA HIS A 4 -46.71 -31.91 40.92
C HIS A 4 -46.23 -31.11 39.68
N LEU A 5 -45.62 -29.92 39.85
CA LEU A 5 -44.19 -29.55 40.14
C LEU A 5 -43.24 -29.60 38.91
N PRO A 6 -42.19 -28.75 38.83
CA PRO A 6 -41.83 -27.99 37.64
C PRO A 6 -40.54 -28.54 37.01
N LEU A 7 -40.57 -28.80 35.70
CA LEU A 7 -39.35 -29.18 34.99
C LEU A 7 -38.45 -27.94 34.86
N SER A 8 -37.47 -27.88 35.76
CA SER A 8 -36.35 -26.95 35.73
C SER A 8 -35.59 -27.04 34.41
N LEU A 9 -35.27 -25.86 33.86
CA LEU A 9 -33.94 -25.42 33.41
C LEU A 9 -33.27 -26.23 32.27
N ILE A 10 -32.45 -25.53 31.46
CA ILE A 10 -31.59 -26.03 30.36
C ILE A 10 -32.36 -26.06 29.02
N LEU A 11 -32.15 -25.20 28.01
CA LEU A 11 -30.94 -24.60 27.46
C LEU A 11 -31.21 -23.16 26.98
N VAL A 12 -30.49 -22.19 27.54
CA VAL A 12 -30.19 -20.91 26.89
C VAL A 12 -28.70 -20.95 26.54
N LEU A 13 -28.31 -21.57 25.44
CA LEU A 13 -26.92 -21.57 24.96
C LEU A 13 -26.84 -22.21 23.57
N SER A 14 -26.92 -21.40 22.52
CA SER A 14 -26.22 -21.61 21.23
C SER A 14 -26.82 -20.71 20.15
N GLY A 15 -26.34 -19.47 20.08
CA GLY A 15 -26.77 -18.54 19.03
C GLY A 15 -25.88 -17.32 18.93
N PHE A 16 -24.61 -17.45 19.30
CA PHE A 16 -23.59 -16.44 19.02
C PHE A 16 -22.34 -17.17 18.57
N LEU A 17 -21.64 -16.55 17.61
CA LEU A 17 -20.38 -16.95 16.98
C LEU A 17 -20.51 -17.71 15.65
N PHE A 18 -20.99 -17.01 14.62
CA PHE A 18 -20.32 -17.07 13.32
C PHE A 18 -19.65 -15.71 13.05
N ILE A 19 -18.58 -15.43 13.80
CA ILE A 19 -17.62 -14.41 13.37
C ILE A 19 -16.80 -15.08 12.28
N GLY A 20 -17.15 -14.85 11.02
CA GLY A 20 -16.31 -15.16 9.89
C GLY A 20 -15.04 -14.32 10.00
N ASN A 21 -14.01 -14.87 10.64
CA ASN A 21 -12.67 -14.30 10.59
C ASN A 21 -12.12 -14.55 9.18
N GLY A 22 -12.40 -13.61 8.27
CA GLY A 22 -11.53 -13.41 7.14
C GLY A 22 -10.17 -12.98 7.68
N LEU A 23 -9.30 -13.94 7.98
CA LEU A 23 -7.89 -13.67 8.20
C LEU A 23 -7.32 -13.22 6.85
N ALA A 24 -7.39 -11.91 6.59
CA ALA A 24 -6.56 -11.30 5.58
C ALA A 24 -5.10 -11.56 5.99
N SER A 25 -4.43 -12.46 5.28
CA SER A 25 -3.00 -12.70 5.44
C SER A 25 -2.28 -11.38 5.16
N ALA A 26 -1.62 -10.81 6.16
CA ALA A 26 -0.76 -9.64 5.96
C ALA A 26 0.56 -10.11 5.36
N GLU A 27 0.74 -9.93 4.06
CA GLU A 27 2.04 -10.14 3.42
C GLU A 27 3.07 -9.15 3.99
N PRO A 28 4.32 -9.59 4.27
CA PRO A 28 5.37 -8.69 4.73
C PRO A 28 5.66 -7.65 3.64
N ARG A 29 5.54 -6.36 4.01
CA ARG A 29 5.84 -5.23 3.12
C ARG A 29 7.12 -4.54 3.57
N THR A 30 7.97 -4.18 2.62
CA THR A 30 9.22 -3.45 2.88
C THR A 30 9.14 -2.06 2.25
N GLU A 31 9.39 -1.00 3.03
CA GLU A 31 9.50 0.36 2.51
C GLU A 31 10.94 0.64 2.06
N SER A 32 11.10 1.22 0.87
CA SER A 32 12.36 1.83 0.46
C SER A 32 12.16 3.29 0.11
N ILE A 33 13.14 4.11 0.48
CA ILE A 33 13.04 5.57 0.42
C ILE A 33 14.27 6.13 -0.27
N CYS A 34 14.04 7.09 -1.16
CA CYS A 34 15.08 7.88 -1.77
C CYS A 34 14.79 9.38 -1.58
N ASN A 35 15.80 10.14 -1.16
CA ASN A 35 15.68 11.56 -0.85
C ASN A 35 16.49 12.41 -1.84
N LEU A 36 15.96 13.56 -2.22
CA LEU A 36 16.64 14.57 -3.01
C LEU A 36 16.69 15.90 -2.25
N GLY A 37 17.83 16.57 -2.34
CA GLY A 37 18.00 17.97 -2.00
C GLY A 37 18.41 18.75 -3.23
N MET A 38 17.93 19.98 -3.36
CA MET A 38 18.22 20.87 -4.48
C MET A 38 18.37 22.30 -4.00
N VAL A 39 19.22 23.07 -4.66
CA VAL A 39 19.34 24.52 -4.44
C VAL A 39 18.58 25.32 -5.51
N LYS A 40 18.33 26.60 -5.24
CA LYS A 40 17.62 27.49 -6.18
C LYS A 40 18.20 27.45 -7.59
N GLY A 41 17.32 27.24 -8.57
CA GLY A 41 17.66 27.16 -9.99
C GLY A 41 18.17 25.80 -10.45
N GLU A 42 18.49 24.88 -9.53
CA GLU A 42 18.82 23.50 -9.88
C GLU A 42 17.59 22.78 -10.45
N GLN A 43 17.79 21.89 -11.42
CA GLN A 43 16.73 21.16 -12.12
C GLN A 43 17.21 19.79 -12.60
N GLY A 44 16.28 18.89 -12.93
CA GLY A 44 16.60 17.60 -13.54
C GLY A 44 17.26 16.61 -12.58
N ARG A 45 17.15 16.84 -11.27
CA ARG A 45 17.63 15.88 -10.27
C ARG A 45 16.68 14.69 -10.21
N THR A 46 17.28 13.50 -10.28
CA THR A 46 16.57 12.22 -10.22
C THR A 46 17.12 11.37 -9.10
N CYS A 47 16.31 10.42 -8.69
CA CYS A 47 16.50 9.58 -7.53
C CYS A 47 15.96 8.20 -7.89
N GLU A 48 16.75 7.15 -7.67
CA GLU A 48 16.38 5.78 -8.05
C GLU A 48 16.16 4.93 -6.80
N VAL A 49 15.03 4.23 -6.76
CA VAL A 49 14.71 3.21 -5.77
C VAL A 49 14.80 1.84 -6.46
N PRO A 50 15.91 1.09 -6.28
CA PRO A 50 16.04 -0.23 -6.88
C PRO A 50 15.04 -1.21 -6.24
N ILE A 51 14.44 -2.07 -7.07
CA ILE A 51 13.54 -3.13 -6.61
C ILE A 51 14.42 -4.34 -6.21
N PRO A 52 14.39 -4.79 -4.94
CA PRO A 52 15.19 -5.94 -4.52
C PRO A 52 14.76 -7.22 -5.27
N SER A 53 15.69 -8.13 -5.48
CA SER A 53 15.39 -9.43 -6.09
C SER A 53 14.37 -10.20 -5.27
N GLY A 54 13.36 -10.78 -5.93
CA GLY A 54 12.26 -11.50 -5.25
C GLY A 54 11.15 -10.58 -4.72
N CYS A 55 11.20 -9.29 -5.05
CA CYS A 55 10.15 -8.33 -4.69
C CYS A 55 9.48 -7.75 -5.92
N THR A 56 8.23 -7.29 -5.74
CA THR A 56 7.53 -6.40 -6.67
C THR A 56 7.07 -5.16 -5.93
N VAL A 57 6.74 -4.08 -6.64
CA VAL A 57 6.02 -2.96 -6.02
C VAL A 57 4.68 -3.49 -5.50
N ALA A 58 4.39 -3.23 -4.23
CA ALA A 58 3.12 -3.57 -3.63
C ALA A 58 2.03 -2.62 -4.13
N ASN A 59 0.80 -3.09 -4.16
CA ASN A 59 -0.34 -2.22 -4.44
C ASN A 59 -0.89 -1.59 -3.16
N PHE A 60 -1.52 -0.42 -3.30
CA PHE A 60 -2.26 0.19 -2.19
C PHE A 60 -3.42 -0.74 -1.78
N PRO A 61 -3.63 -1.04 -0.49
CA PRO A 61 -4.65 -1.99 -0.07
C PRO A 61 -6.05 -1.66 -0.62
N GLY A 62 -6.62 -2.57 -1.41
CA GLY A 62 -7.94 -2.40 -2.04
C GLY A 62 -7.94 -1.68 -3.39
N TYR A 63 -6.77 -1.36 -3.95
CA TYR A 63 -6.59 -0.71 -5.25
C TYR A 63 -5.58 -1.47 -6.11
N ASP A 64 -5.66 -1.29 -7.43
CA ASP A 64 -4.71 -1.87 -8.38
C ASP A 64 -3.48 -0.97 -8.61
N ASP A 65 -3.50 0.25 -8.08
CA ASP A 65 -2.41 1.21 -8.22
C ASP A 65 -1.19 0.83 -7.36
N PRO A 66 0.03 1.02 -7.89
CA PRO A 66 1.25 0.78 -7.13
C PRO A 66 1.34 1.73 -5.93
N TRP A 67 1.84 1.22 -4.82
CA TRP A 67 2.04 1.99 -3.61
C TRP A 67 3.37 2.73 -3.66
N VAL A 68 3.31 3.89 -4.30
CA VAL A 68 4.37 4.89 -4.34
C VAL A 68 3.87 6.19 -3.72
N ASP A 69 4.73 6.86 -2.95
CA ASP A 69 4.43 8.16 -2.36
C ASP A 69 5.56 9.17 -2.66
N VAL A 70 5.16 10.42 -2.93
CA VAL A 70 6.09 11.51 -3.22
C VAL A 70 5.74 12.70 -2.35
N SER A 71 6.63 13.04 -1.41
CA SER A 71 6.54 14.25 -0.62
C SER A 71 7.63 15.24 -1.01
N LYS A 72 7.34 16.54 -0.90
CA LYS A 72 8.25 17.62 -1.31
C LYS A 72 8.20 18.83 -0.41
N GLY A 73 9.32 19.53 -0.32
CA GLY A 73 9.51 20.79 0.39
C GLY A 73 10.03 21.89 -0.54
N GLY A 74 9.63 23.13 -0.28
CA GLY A 74 9.98 24.28 -1.11
C GLY A 74 9.18 24.37 -2.41
N LYS A 75 9.58 25.30 -3.29
CA LYS A 75 8.90 25.52 -4.57
C LYS A 75 9.53 24.65 -5.66
N THR A 76 9.12 23.39 -5.74
CA THR A 76 9.47 22.46 -6.83
C THR A 76 8.29 21.53 -7.15
N SER A 77 8.32 20.88 -8.32
CA SER A 77 7.42 19.79 -8.69
C SER A 77 8.22 18.48 -8.69
N CYS A 78 7.69 17.42 -8.10
CA CYS A 78 8.34 16.11 -8.08
C CYS A 78 7.30 15.02 -8.34
N ALA A 79 7.67 14.00 -9.11
CA ALA A 79 6.80 12.88 -9.48
C ALA A 79 7.63 11.64 -9.83
N ILE A 80 6.97 10.49 -9.95
CA ILE A 80 7.55 9.32 -10.59
C ILE A 80 7.76 9.65 -12.08
N ASP A 81 8.97 9.39 -12.56
CA ASP A 81 9.36 9.52 -13.96
C ASP A 81 9.02 8.20 -14.65
N GLU A 82 7.83 8.10 -15.23
CA GLU A 82 7.34 6.89 -15.91
C GLU A 82 8.20 6.50 -17.11
N GLU A 83 8.92 7.43 -17.72
CA GLU A 83 9.80 7.14 -18.87
C GLU A 83 11.09 6.45 -18.43
N LYS A 84 11.59 6.78 -17.22
CA LYS A 84 12.82 6.18 -16.67
C LYS A 84 12.56 5.04 -15.69
N THR A 85 11.32 4.89 -15.26
CA THR A 85 10.89 3.83 -14.35
C THR A 85 10.76 2.50 -15.09
N ASP A 86 11.35 1.47 -14.52
CA ASP A 86 11.06 0.08 -14.86
C ASP A 86 10.44 -0.56 -13.63
N TRP A 87 9.12 -0.74 -13.65
CA TRP A 87 8.33 -1.31 -12.56
C TRP A 87 8.76 -2.73 -12.13
N LYS A 88 9.71 -3.35 -12.83
CA LYS A 88 10.32 -4.64 -12.43
C LYS A 88 11.68 -4.50 -11.77
N THR A 89 12.43 -3.43 -12.04
CA THR A 89 13.84 -3.32 -11.61
C THR A 89 14.17 -2.04 -10.85
N LYS A 90 13.53 -0.91 -11.17
CA LYS A 90 13.76 0.36 -10.49
C LYS A 90 12.62 1.35 -10.66
N ILE A 91 12.32 2.07 -9.58
CA ILE A 91 11.41 3.22 -9.62
C ILE A 91 12.24 4.50 -9.61
N VAL A 92 11.95 5.41 -10.54
CA VAL A 92 12.71 6.67 -10.67
C VAL A 92 11.82 7.84 -10.31
N GLY A 93 12.23 8.60 -9.29
CA GLY A 93 11.67 9.89 -8.97
C GLY A 93 12.43 11.01 -9.68
N SER A 94 11.73 12.02 -10.17
CA SER A 94 12.33 13.21 -10.77
C SER A 94 11.71 14.49 -10.21
N CYS A 95 12.53 15.55 -10.15
CA CYS A 95 12.07 16.88 -9.77
C CYS A 95 12.38 17.92 -10.84
N GLY A 96 11.42 18.83 -11.02
CA GLY A 96 11.58 20.04 -11.82
C GLY A 96 12.43 21.10 -11.10
N PRO A 97 12.50 22.32 -11.66
CA PRO A 97 13.35 23.38 -11.12
C PRO A 97 12.99 23.77 -9.69
N CYS A 98 14.00 24.04 -8.86
CA CYS A 98 13.81 24.58 -7.51
C CYS A 98 13.70 26.11 -7.51
N GLY A 99 12.60 26.63 -7.01
CA GLY A 99 12.29 28.07 -6.95
C GLY A 99 12.58 28.75 -5.61
N THR A 100 12.95 27.99 -4.58
CA THR A 100 13.35 28.48 -3.24
C THR A 100 14.85 28.24 -3.02
N ASP A 101 15.43 28.82 -1.97
CA ASP A 101 16.86 28.66 -1.67
C ASP A 101 17.24 27.19 -1.51
N ASN A 102 16.35 26.41 -0.87
CA ASN A 102 16.42 24.97 -0.76
C ASN A 102 15.09 24.34 -1.17
N CYS A 103 15.14 23.21 -1.86
CA CYS A 103 14.03 22.30 -2.07
C CYS A 103 14.43 20.90 -1.64
N SER A 104 13.45 20.09 -1.26
CA SER A 104 13.65 18.68 -0.93
C SER A 104 12.54 17.82 -1.50
N ALA A 105 12.84 16.54 -1.70
CA ALA A 105 11.84 15.54 -2.05
C ALA A 105 12.18 14.19 -1.41
N ARG A 106 11.14 13.42 -1.12
CA ARG A 106 11.22 12.05 -0.65
C ARG A 106 10.29 11.20 -1.49
N PHE A 107 10.85 10.16 -2.11
CA PHE A 107 10.14 9.14 -2.85
C PHE A 107 10.15 7.86 -2.02
N SER A 108 8.97 7.36 -1.68
CA SER A 108 8.78 6.10 -0.93
C SER A 108 8.09 5.08 -1.83
N VAL A 109 8.58 3.84 -1.79
CA VAL A 109 8.01 2.71 -2.52
C VAL A 109 7.83 1.56 -1.54
N MET A 110 6.62 1.00 -1.48
CA MET A 110 6.37 -0.23 -0.75
C MET A 110 6.57 -1.43 -1.67
N PHE A 111 7.27 -2.44 -1.16
CA PHE A 111 7.51 -3.70 -1.84
C PHE A 111 6.77 -4.84 -1.17
N ALA A 112 6.23 -5.75 -1.96
CA ALA A 112 5.79 -7.06 -1.52
C ALA A 112 6.92 -8.05 -1.88
N CYS A 113 7.50 -8.67 -0.86
CA CYS A 113 8.65 -9.58 -1.01
C CYS A 113 8.27 -10.96 -0.48
N GLY A 114 8.48 -12.00 -1.28
CA GLY A 114 8.18 -13.38 -0.88
C GLY A 114 8.53 -14.37 -2.00
N ASP A 115 8.59 -15.66 -1.66
CA ASP A 115 8.94 -16.73 -2.61
C ASP A 115 7.80 -17.15 -3.56
N SER A 116 6.65 -16.45 -3.64
CA SER A 116 5.49 -16.95 -4.42
C SER A 116 4.45 -15.91 -4.89
N GLN A 117 4.45 -15.67 -6.21
CA GLN A 117 3.30 -15.67 -7.17
C GLN A 117 2.08 -14.71 -6.99
N PRO A 118 1.39 -14.34 -8.11
CA PRO A 118 0.63 -13.09 -8.24
C PRO A 118 -0.81 -13.15 -7.69
N MET A 119 -1.33 -11.99 -7.25
CA MET A 119 -2.73 -11.79 -6.89
C MET A 119 -3.65 -12.05 -8.10
N THR A 120 -4.55 -13.01 -7.99
CA THR A 120 -5.67 -13.18 -8.93
C THR A 120 -6.68 -12.04 -8.75
N THR A 121 -6.79 -11.18 -9.75
CA THR A 121 -7.81 -10.13 -9.86
C THR A 121 -9.21 -10.76 -9.91
N GLN A 122 -10.11 -10.38 -8.99
CA GLN A 122 -11.53 -10.77 -9.09
C GLN A 122 -12.32 -9.66 -9.82
N PRO A 123 -13.14 -9.99 -10.84
CA PRO A 123 -13.95 -8.99 -11.53
C PRO A 123 -15.11 -8.50 -10.63
N ARG A 124 -15.26 -7.17 -10.57
CA ARG A 124 -16.30 -6.42 -9.85
C ARG A 124 -17.71 -6.93 -10.18
N LYS A 125 -18.43 -7.50 -9.20
CA LYS A 125 -19.89 -7.65 -9.26
C LYS A 125 -20.52 -6.32 -8.83
N VAL A 126 -21.16 -5.62 -9.77
CA VAL A 126 -21.97 -4.43 -9.47
C VAL A 126 -23.28 -4.90 -8.85
N TYR A 127 -23.48 -4.65 -7.55
CA TYR A 127 -24.80 -4.73 -6.93
C TYR A 127 -25.49 -3.37 -7.05
N LYS A 128 -26.75 -3.40 -7.48
CA LYS A 128 -27.65 -2.25 -7.60
C LYS A 128 -28.59 -2.31 -6.39
N ASP A 129 -28.68 -1.18 -5.69
CA ASP A 129 -29.56 -0.99 -4.51
C ASP A 129 -31.03 -1.27 -4.83
#